data_AF-A0A4Y2AMK2-F1
#
_entry.id   AF-A0A4Y2AMK2-F1
#
_cell.length_a   1.000
_cell.length_b   1.000
_cell.length_c   1.000
_cell.angle_alpha   90.00
_cell.angle_beta   90.00
_cell.angle_gamma   90.00
#
_symmetry.space_group_name_H-M   'P 1'
#
loop_
_entity.id
_entity.type
_entity.pdbx_description
1 polymer ?
#
loop_
_entity_poly.entity_id
_entity_poly.type
_entity_poly.pdbx_seq_one_letter_code
_entity_poly.pdbx_strand_id
1 'polypeptide(L)'
;MENFCGVSYCTDEQHVDARLSRVTRNNNNYKKFEDWFIFYNPFPVGEFVMLLSTGMVRDEKMNCHLSDRNGHSSMESIARSNFGQVKFSGIYRVVPMRGFTNIVKLHEEEVPIDPYTIFKNI
;
A
#
# COMPACT_ATOMS: atom_id res chain seq x y z
N MET A 1 5.71 0.24 -27.93
CA MET A 1 6.51 -0.57 -27.01
C MET A 1 6.39 0.11 -25.66
N GLU A 2 5.68 -0.51 -24.73
CA GLU A 2 5.56 0.01 -23.37
C GLU A 2 6.64 -0.64 -22.51
N ASN A 3 7.37 0.15 -21.73
CA ASN A 3 8.36 -0.34 -20.78
C ASN A 3 7.78 -0.20 -19.38
N PHE A 4 7.44 -1.31 -18.74
CA PHE A 4 6.96 -1.34 -17.37
C PHE A 4 7.86 -2.26 -16.55
N CYS A 5 8.37 -1.78 -15.41
CA CYS A 5 9.32 -2.51 -14.55
C CYS A 5 10.55 -3.09 -15.29
N GLY A 6 11.05 -2.40 -16.33
CA GLY A 6 12.21 -2.85 -17.11
C GLY A 6 11.90 -3.96 -18.13
N VAL A 7 10.63 -4.31 -18.31
CA VAL A 7 10.17 -5.27 -19.32
C VAL A 7 9.50 -4.50 -20.46
N SER A 8 9.92 -4.79 -21.69
CA SER A 8 9.36 -4.19 -22.90
C SER A 8 8.27 -5.07 -23.50
N TYR A 9 7.06 -4.52 -23.65
CA TYR A 9 5.93 -5.24 -24.24
C TYR A 9 5.75 -4.83 -25.71
N CYS A 10 5.70 -5.84 -26.58
CA CYS A 10 5.26 -5.70 -27.96
C CYS A 10 3.74 -5.89 -28.00
N THR A 11 3.05 -5.04 -28.77
CA THR A 11 1.61 -5.17 -28.99
C THR A 11 1.34 -6.43 -29.81
N ASP A 12 0.77 -7.45 -29.19
CA ASP A 12 0.16 -8.60 -29.85
C ASP A 12 -1.37 -8.44 -29.83
N GLU A 13 -2.10 -9.15 -30.69
CA GLU A 13 -3.58 -9.07 -30.76
C GLU A 13 -4.25 -9.43 -29.43
N GLN A 14 -3.57 -10.26 -28.61
CA GLN A 14 -4.01 -10.66 -27.28
C GLN A 14 -3.77 -9.60 -26.20
N HIS A 15 -2.91 -8.61 -26.45
CA HIS A 15 -2.54 -7.56 -25.50
C HIS A 15 -3.10 -6.21 -25.92
N VAL A 16 -4.43 -6.12 -25.93
CA VAL A 16 -5.17 -4.91 -26.34
C VAL A 16 -4.82 -3.70 -25.45
N ASP A 17 -4.51 -3.91 -24.17
CA ASP A 17 -4.14 -2.85 -23.22
C ASP A 17 -2.79 -2.22 -23.48
N ALA A 18 -1.84 -2.98 -24.03
CA ALA A 18 -0.52 -2.46 -24.42
C ALA A 18 -0.56 -1.66 -25.74
N ARG A 19 -1.74 -1.55 -26.39
CA ARG A 19 -1.90 -0.76 -27.63
C ARG A 19 -1.52 0.69 -27.36
N LEU A 20 -0.74 1.27 -28.28
CA LEU A 20 -0.23 2.63 -28.14
C LEU A 20 -1.33 3.65 -27.81
N SER A 21 -2.52 3.53 -28.43
CA SER A 21 -3.66 4.42 -28.14
C SER A 21 -4.16 4.31 -26.69
N ARG A 22 -4.19 3.11 -26.10
CA ARG A 22 -4.59 2.89 -24.71
C ARG A 22 -3.53 3.37 -23.75
N VAL A 23 -2.25 3.09 -24.03
CA VAL A 23 -1.10 3.57 -23.24
C VAL A 23 -1.05 5.09 -23.24
N THR A 24 -1.14 5.74 -24.42
CA THR A 24 -1.17 7.21 -24.53
C THR A 24 -2.34 7.80 -23.75
N ARG A 25 -3.54 7.22 -23.87
CA ARG A 25 -4.71 7.67 -23.10
C ARG A 25 -4.49 7.50 -21.59
N ASN A 26 -3.94 6.37 -21.16
CA ASN A 26 -3.69 6.09 -19.75
C ASN A 26 -2.68 7.09 -19.16
N ASN A 27 -1.57 7.35 -19.88
CA ASN A 27 -0.58 8.34 -19.47
C ASN A 27 -1.17 9.75 -19.38
N ASN A 28 -2.02 10.15 -20.33
CA ASN A 28 -2.71 11.43 -20.28
C ASN A 28 -3.68 11.52 -19.10
N ASN A 29 -4.40 10.43 -18.79
CA ASN A 29 -5.29 10.38 -17.62
C ASN A 29 -4.51 10.41 -16.31
N TYR A 30 -3.40 9.67 -16.22
CA TYR A 30 -2.48 9.70 -15.09
C TYR A 30 -2.00 11.13 -14.83
N LYS A 31 -1.58 11.85 -15.87
CA LYS A 31 -1.14 13.25 -15.73
C LYS A 31 -2.24 14.17 -15.21
N LYS A 32 -3.46 14.06 -15.73
CA LYS A 32 -4.60 14.83 -15.20
C LYS A 32 -4.88 14.53 -13.74
N PHE A 33 -4.74 13.26 -13.34
CA PHE A 33 -4.94 12.84 -11.96
C PHE A 33 -3.83 13.38 -11.06
N GLU A 34 -2.57 13.29 -11.49
CA GLU A 34 -1.41 13.85 -10.81
C GLU A 34 -1.55 15.37 -10.61
N ASP A 35 -1.90 16.10 -11.67
CA ASP A 35 -2.16 17.54 -11.60
C ASP A 35 -3.28 17.83 -10.58
N TRP A 36 -4.39 17.09 -10.65
CA TRP A 36 -5.50 17.24 -9.70
C TRP A 36 -5.06 16.98 -8.24
N PHE A 37 -4.22 15.97 -7.99
CA PHE A 37 -3.69 15.68 -6.65
C PHE A 37 -2.77 16.78 -6.13
N ILE A 38 -1.99 17.41 -7.00
CA ILE A 38 -1.10 18.53 -6.63
C ILE A 38 -1.94 19.74 -6.20
N PHE A 39 -3.01 20.05 -6.92
CA PHE A 39 -3.89 21.18 -6.60
C PHE A 39 -4.83 20.89 -5.43
N TYR A 40 -5.31 19.64 -5.32
CA TYR A 40 -6.31 19.21 -4.35
C TYR A 40 -5.82 17.98 -3.61
N ASN A 41 -4.78 18.12 -2.78
CA ASN A 41 -4.29 17.01 -1.99
C ASN A 41 -5.41 16.53 -1.03
N PRO A 42 -6.00 15.34 -1.26
CA PRO A 42 -7.11 14.87 -0.44
C PRO A 42 -6.63 14.24 0.87
N PHE A 43 -5.31 14.10 1.05
CA PHE A 43 -4.73 13.47 2.21
C PHE A 43 -4.35 14.52 3.26
N PRO A 44 -4.80 14.35 4.51
CA PRO A 44 -4.36 15.22 5.59
C PRO A 44 -2.85 15.04 5.78
N VAL A 45 -2.12 16.15 5.84
CA VAL A 45 -0.72 16.13 6.28
C VAL A 45 -0.72 15.97 7.79
N GLY A 46 -0.17 14.87 8.29
CA GLY A 46 -0.11 14.58 9.72
C GLY A 46 1.11 13.74 10.09
N GLU A 47 1.43 13.71 11.38
CA GLU A 47 2.57 12.95 11.92
C GLU A 47 2.32 11.43 11.96
N PHE A 48 1.06 11.02 11.82
CA PHE A 48 0.64 9.63 11.98
C PHE A 48 0.20 9.00 10.66
N VAL A 49 0.53 7.73 10.49
CA VAL A 49 0.04 6.92 9.37
C VAL A 49 -1.41 6.54 9.66
N MET A 50 -2.33 6.88 8.76
CA MET A 50 -3.77 6.64 8.91
C MET A 50 -4.32 5.79 7.75
N LEU A 51 -5.21 4.86 8.08
CA LEU A 51 -5.97 4.08 7.09
C LEU A 51 -7.14 4.91 6.55
N LEU A 52 -7.08 5.32 5.29
CA LEU A 52 -8.06 6.22 4.69
C LEU A 52 -9.49 5.66 4.66
N SER A 53 -9.65 4.33 4.60
CA SER A 53 -10.98 3.70 4.54
C SER A 53 -11.73 3.71 5.87
N THR A 54 -11.01 3.80 7.00
CA THR A 54 -11.60 3.71 8.35
C THR A 54 -11.22 4.85 9.29
N GLY A 55 -10.26 5.70 8.90
CA GLY A 55 -9.68 6.73 9.76
C GLY A 55 -8.78 6.18 10.87
N MET A 56 -8.49 4.86 10.89
CA MET A 56 -7.66 4.27 11.94
C MET A 56 -6.22 4.78 11.87
N VAL A 57 -5.69 5.18 13.02
CA VAL A 57 -4.29 5.58 13.16
C VAL A 57 -3.44 4.36 13.52
N ARG A 58 -2.21 4.35 13.01
CA ARG A 58 -1.19 3.33 13.25
C ARG A 58 -0.94 3.10 14.74
N ASP A 59 -0.93 1.82 15.14
CA ASP A 59 -0.41 1.35 16.43
C ASP A 59 1.11 1.08 16.37
N GLU A 60 1.80 1.06 17.51
CA GLU A 60 3.24 0.80 17.63
C GLU A 60 3.64 -0.54 16.99
N LYS A 61 2.76 -1.55 17.10
CA LYS A 61 2.95 -2.89 16.52
C LYS A 61 2.87 -2.92 15.00
N MET A 62 2.23 -1.93 14.37
CA MET A 62 2.09 -1.87 12.92
C MET A 62 3.35 -1.28 12.29
N ASN A 63 3.88 -1.96 11.27
CA ASN A 63 5.11 -1.53 10.58
C ASN A 63 4.96 -1.53 9.05
N CYS A 64 3.73 -1.48 8.52
CA CYS A 64 3.46 -1.53 7.07
C CYS A 64 4.16 -0.42 6.25
N HIS A 65 4.34 0.76 6.82
CA HIS A 65 5.11 1.87 6.23
C HIS A 65 6.61 1.54 5.99
N LEU A 66 7.14 0.51 6.65
CA LEU A 66 8.51 0.00 6.45
C LEU A 66 8.56 -1.19 5.49
N SER A 67 7.44 -1.53 4.83
CA SER A 67 7.34 -2.73 3.99
C SER A 67 8.39 -2.79 2.90
N ASP A 68 8.61 -1.68 2.19
CA ASP A 68 9.62 -1.58 1.13
C ASP A 68 11.03 -1.84 1.67
N ARG A 69 11.41 -1.12 2.73
CA ARG A 69 12.72 -1.29 3.39
C ARG A 69 12.94 -2.71 3.92
N ASN A 70 11.93 -3.29 4.57
CA ASN A 70 11.99 -4.64 5.12
C ASN A 70 12.04 -5.69 4.01
N GLY A 71 11.28 -5.48 2.93
CA GLY A 71 11.29 -6.31 1.73
C GLY A 71 12.67 -6.30 1.08
N HIS A 72 13.24 -5.12 0.86
CA HIS A 72 14.58 -4.98 0.29
C HIS A 72 15.64 -5.68 1.15
N SER A 73 15.65 -5.41 2.47
CA SER A 73 16.58 -6.07 3.39
C SER A 73 16.44 -7.59 3.39
N SER A 74 15.21 -8.09 3.29
CA SER A 74 14.92 -9.53 3.19
C SER A 74 15.45 -10.12 1.89
N MET A 75 15.20 -9.44 0.77
CA MET A 75 15.67 -9.87 -0.55
C MET A 75 17.20 -9.90 -0.63
N GLU A 76 17.87 -8.87 -0.11
CA GLU A 76 19.34 -8.84 -0.03
C GLU A 76 19.90 -9.98 0.82
N SER A 77 19.25 -10.28 1.96
CA SER A 77 19.63 -11.40 2.83
C SER A 77 19.46 -12.75 2.12
N ILE A 78 18.36 -12.93 1.38
CA ILE A 78 18.09 -14.15 0.60
C ILE A 78 19.13 -14.30 -0.52
N ALA A 79 19.42 -13.23 -1.26
CA ALA A 79 20.38 -13.26 -2.37
C ALA A 79 21.80 -13.63 -1.92
N ARG A 80 22.16 -13.32 -0.66
CA ARG A 80 23.47 -13.63 -0.06
C ARG A 80 23.52 -14.97 0.67
N SER A 81 22.41 -15.71 0.75
CA SER A 81 22.30 -16.94 1.54
C SER A 81 22.06 -18.17 0.66
N ASN A 82 22.51 -19.34 1.12
CA ASN A 82 22.13 -20.59 0.48
C ASN A 82 20.71 -21.02 0.90
N PHE A 83 20.06 -21.89 0.12
CA PHE A 83 18.68 -22.33 0.35
C PHE A 83 18.41 -22.82 1.79
N GLY A 84 19.32 -23.59 2.39
CA GLY A 84 19.17 -24.09 3.77
C GLY A 84 19.41 -23.04 4.88
N GLN A 85 19.92 -21.86 4.52
CA GLN A 85 20.22 -20.76 5.45
C GLN A 85 19.14 -19.69 5.45
N VAL A 86 18.30 -19.64 4.40
CA VAL A 86 17.16 -18.72 4.34
C VAL A 86 16.18 -19.06 5.44
N LYS A 87 15.97 -18.11 6.35
CA LYS A 87 14.95 -18.21 7.40
C LYS A 87 14.00 -17.03 7.28
N PHE A 88 12.71 -17.32 7.27
CA PHE A 88 11.67 -16.31 7.41
C PHE A 88 11.63 -15.83 8.85
N SER A 89 12.41 -14.79 9.15
CA SER A 89 12.45 -14.20 10.48
C SER A 89 11.25 -13.29 10.70
N GLY A 90 10.65 -13.38 11.90
CA GLY A 90 9.58 -12.49 12.32
C GLY A 90 9.99 -11.00 12.36
N ILE A 91 11.29 -10.70 12.42
CA ILE A 91 11.80 -9.31 12.43
C ILE A 91 11.55 -8.58 11.11
N TYR A 92 11.53 -9.32 9.99
CA TYR A 92 11.24 -8.77 8.67
C TYR A 92 9.76 -8.89 8.32
N ARG A 93 8.96 -9.51 9.20
CA ARG A 93 7.53 -9.66 8.98
C ARG A 93 6.87 -8.28 9.04
N VAL A 94 6.23 -7.93 7.93
CA VAL A 94 5.40 -6.75 7.84
C VAL A 94 4.03 -7.07 8.44
N VAL A 95 3.62 -6.28 9.43
CA VAL A 95 2.32 -6.32 10.06
C VAL A 95 1.42 -5.27 9.37
N PRO A 96 0.37 -5.71 8.66
CA PRO A 96 -0.53 -4.80 7.98
C PRO A 96 -1.47 -4.09 8.95
N MET A 97 -1.95 -2.92 8.55
CA MET A 97 -2.92 -2.14 9.32
C MET A 97 -4.30 -2.83 9.43
N ARG A 98 -4.66 -3.62 8.41
CA ARG A 98 -5.98 -4.26 8.22
C ARG A 98 -6.31 -5.36 9.24
N GLY A 99 -5.36 -5.78 10.07
CA GLY A 99 -5.52 -6.87 11.03
C GLY A 99 -5.89 -6.46 12.45
N PHE A 100 -5.97 -5.16 12.74
CA PHE A 100 -6.28 -4.69 14.09
C PHE A 100 -7.76 -4.34 14.18
N THR A 101 -8.40 -4.93 15.20
CA THR A 101 -9.76 -4.65 15.61
C THR A 101 -9.89 -3.16 15.93
N ASN A 102 -10.98 -2.51 15.51
CA ASN A 102 -11.22 -1.09 15.78
C ASN A 102 -11.59 -0.88 17.25
N ILE A 103 -10.69 -1.26 18.14
CA ILE A 103 -10.87 -1.17 19.58
C ILE A 103 -10.60 0.25 19.99
N VAL A 104 -11.57 0.87 20.66
CA VAL A 104 -11.40 2.14 21.34
C VAL A 104 -11.37 1.86 22.83
N LYS A 105 -10.46 2.52 23.55
CA LYS A 105 -10.46 2.50 25.01
C LYS A 105 -11.50 3.48 25.53
N LEU A 106 -12.56 2.96 26.13
CA LEU A 106 -13.54 3.72 26.89
C LEU A 106 -13.28 3.43 28.37
N HIS A 107 -12.77 4.43 29.08
CA HIS A 107 -12.22 4.27 30.43
C HIS A 107 -11.07 3.23 30.45
N GLU A 108 -11.32 2.04 31.01
CA GLU A 108 -10.35 0.94 31.14
C GLU A 108 -10.71 -0.27 30.27
N GLU A 109 -11.85 -0.21 29.55
CA GLU A 109 -12.30 -1.31 28.71
C GLU A 109 -11.99 -1.06 27.24
N GLU A 110 -11.50 -2.11 26.59
CA GLU A 110 -11.24 -2.18 25.17
C GLU A 110 -12.52 -2.62 24.44
N VAL A 111 -13.22 -1.67 23.82
CA VAL A 111 -14.48 -1.94 23.12
C VAL A 111 -14.23 -2.01 21.61
N PRO A 112 -14.49 -3.15 20.95
CA PRO A 112 -14.40 -3.25 19.50
C PRO A 112 -15.53 -2.46 18.84
N ILE A 113 -15.18 -1.62 17.88
CA ILE A 113 -16.08 -0.80 17.09
C ILE A 113 -16.11 -1.34 15.65
N ASP A 114 -17.26 -1.23 15.00
CA ASP A 114 -17.37 -1.34 13.56
C ASP A 114 -17.32 0.07 12.92
N PRO A 115 -16.29 0.41 12.14
CA PRO A 115 -16.13 1.72 11.50
C PRO A 115 -17.33 2.05 10.63
N TYR A 116 -17.92 1.05 9.98
CA TYR A 116 -19.09 1.26 9.13
C TYR A 116 -20.30 1.75 9.94
N THR A 117 -20.37 1.46 11.23
CA THR A 117 -21.46 1.93 12.10
C THR A 117 -21.30 3.42 12.42
N ILE A 118 -20.08 3.94 12.50
CA ILE A 118 -19.83 5.37 12.73
C ILE A 118 -20.22 6.19 11.49
N PHE A 119 -19.81 5.76 10.30
CA PHE A 119 -20.06 6.49 9.06
C PHE A 119 -21.50 6.36 8.52
N LYS A 120 -22.32 5.44 9.05
CA LYS A 120 -23.74 5.30 8.66
C LYS A 120 -24.65 6.36 9.28
N ASN A 121 -24.22 6.97 10.39
CA ASN A 121 -25.04 7.89 11.18
C ASN A 121 -24.63 9.36 11.02
N ILE A 122 -23.75 9.65 10.06
CA ILE A 122 -23.35 11.00 9.62
C ILE A 122 -24.02 11.25 8.28
#